data_AF-A0A955BBL3-F1
#
_entry.id   AF-A0A955BBL3-F1
#
_cell.length_a   1.000
_cell.length_b   1.000
_cell.length_c   1.000
_cell.angle_alpha   90.00
_cell.angle_beta   90.00
_cell.angle_gamma   90.00
#
_symmetry.space_group_name_H-M   'P 1'
#
loop_
_entity.id
_entity.type
_entity.pdbx_description
1 polymer ?
#
loop_
_entity_poly.entity_id
_entity_poly.type
_entity_poly.pdbx_seq_one_letter_code
_entity_poly.pdbx_strand_id
1 'polypeptide(L)'
;MQPMKSAFVGKDEIIDLLGVSLVAGENLFILGPPGTAKSALVQDLARRVDGPMFDYLLTRFTEPNELFGPFDIRRLREGDLVTNTEGMLPEAAFVFLDELLNANSAILNSLL
;
A
#
# COMPACT_ATOMS: atom_id res chain seq x y z
N MET A 1 -10.65 17.22 0.79
CA MET A 1 -9.52 17.26 -0.16
C MET A 1 -8.97 18.66 -0.48
N GLN A 2 -9.68 19.77 -0.20
CA GLN A 2 -9.22 21.14 -0.55
C GLN A 2 -7.79 21.50 -0.06
N PRO A 3 -7.36 21.13 1.17
CA PRO A 3 -5.99 21.41 1.63
C PRO A 3 -4.90 20.67 0.83
N MET A 4 -5.19 19.50 0.27
CA MET A 4 -4.25 18.79 -0.63
C MET A 4 -4.11 19.53 -1.95
N LYS A 5 -5.22 20.00 -2.53
CA LYS A 5 -5.20 20.74 -3.82
C LYS A 5 -4.37 22.01 -3.74
N SER A 6 -4.37 22.69 -2.60
CA SER A 6 -3.49 23.85 -2.39
C SER A 6 -2.01 23.49 -2.22
N ALA A 7 -1.69 22.26 -1.82
CA ALA A 7 -0.31 21.81 -1.60
C ALA A 7 0.33 21.22 -2.88
N PHE A 8 -0.47 20.67 -3.80
CA PHE A 8 0.02 20.00 -5.01
C PHE A 8 -0.53 20.65 -6.29
N VAL A 9 0.34 21.37 -7.01
CA VAL A 9 -0.04 22.09 -8.24
C VAL A 9 -0.31 21.12 -9.38
N GLY A 10 -1.47 21.27 -10.04
CA GLY A 10 -1.84 20.49 -11.24
C GLY A 10 -2.18 19.03 -10.94
N LYS A 11 -2.58 18.72 -9.70
CA LYS A 11 -2.92 17.36 -9.24
C LYS A 11 -4.37 17.19 -8.78
N ASP A 12 -5.20 18.21 -9.00
CA ASP A 12 -6.59 18.28 -8.53
C ASP A 12 -7.41 17.05 -8.91
N GLU A 13 -7.30 16.57 -10.15
CA GLU A 13 -8.04 15.40 -10.64
C GLU A 13 -7.62 14.11 -9.94
N ILE A 14 -6.31 13.88 -9.76
CA ILE A 14 -5.79 12.72 -9.03
C ILE A 14 -6.21 12.79 -7.56
N ILE A 15 -6.21 13.99 -6.96
CA ILE A 15 -6.65 14.22 -5.59
C ILE A 15 -8.14 13.92 -5.43
N ASP A 16 -8.97 14.28 -6.40
CA ASP A 16 -10.40 13.96 -6.38
C ASP A 16 -10.62 12.45 -6.52
N LEU A 17 -9.91 11.79 -7.44
CA LEU A 17 -9.98 10.32 -7.61
C LEU A 17 -9.51 9.58 -6.36
N LEU A 18 -8.45 10.04 -5.70
CA LEU A 18 -8.00 9.51 -4.41
C LEU A 18 -9.11 9.58 -3.36
N GLY A 19 -9.78 10.73 -3.27
CA GLY A 19 -10.89 10.94 -2.34
C GLY A 19 -12.10 10.05 -2.63
N VAL A 20 -12.51 9.96 -3.91
CA VAL A 20 -13.63 9.12 -4.34
C VAL A 20 -13.34 7.65 -4.09
N SER A 21 -12.15 7.17 -4.45
CA SER A 21 -11.76 5.76 -4.27
C SER A 21 -11.72 5.38 -2.79
N LEU A 22 -11.18 6.27 -1.94
CA LEU A 22 -11.15 6.07 -0.49
C LEU A 22 -12.56 5.94 0.10
N VAL A 23 -13.50 6.81 -0.29
CA VAL A 23 -14.88 6.75 0.21
C VAL A 23 -15.66 5.57 -0.35
N ALA A 24 -15.39 5.19 -1.61
CA ALA A 24 -16.02 4.04 -2.25
C ALA A 24 -15.47 2.70 -1.74
N GLY A 25 -14.31 2.69 -1.08
CA GLY A 25 -13.61 1.45 -0.71
C GLY A 25 -12.99 0.74 -1.91
N GLU A 26 -12.63 1.49 -2.94
CA GLU A 26 -12.10 0.97 -4.21
C GLU A 26 -10.60 1.23 -4.35
N ASN A 27 -9.92 0.35 -5.10
CA ASN A 27 -8.49 0.48 -5.37
C ASN A 27 -8.19 1.52 -6.46
N LEU A 28 -7.20 2.38 -6.25
CA LEU A 28 -6.74 3.36 -7.25
C LEU A 28 -5.34 3.02 -7.76
N PHE A 29 -5.19 2.88 -9.07
CA PHE A 29 -3.90 2.70 -9.73
C PHE A 29 -3.39 4.01 -10.35
N ILE A 30 -2.18 4.45 -9.98
CA ILE A 30 -1.59 5.72 -10.45
C ILE A 30 -0.37 5.47 -11.34
N LEU A 31 -0.58 5.53 -12.66
CA LEU A 31 0.50 5.43 -13.65
C LEU A 31 1.09 6.80 -14.00
N GLY A 32 2.39 6.86 -14.25
CA GLY A 32 3.09 8.09 -14.63
C GLY A 32 4.60 8.02 -14.41
N PRO A 33 5.38 8.96 -14.97
CA PRO A 33 6.83 9.00 -14.81
C PRO A 33 7.28 9.11 -13.34
N PRO A 34 8.51 8.67 -13.01
CA PRO A 34 9.11 8.95 -11.70
C PRO A 34 9.24 10.46 -11.46
N GLY A 35 9.22 10.87 -10.19
CA GLY A 35 9.33 12.29 -9.81
C GLY A 35 8.05 13.11 -9.97
N THR A 36 6.90 12.49 -10.27
CA THR A 36 5.61 13.19 -10.44
C THR A 36 4.81 13.38 -9.15
N ALA A 37 5.48 13.27 -7.99
CA ALA A 37 4.94 13.44 -6.64
C ALA A 37 3.83 12.46 -6.24
N LYS A 38 3.76 11.26 -6.84
CA LYS A 38 2.76 10.24 -6.51
C LYS A 38 2.86 9.76 -5.06
N SER A 39 4.04 9.31 -4.64
CA SER A 39 4.26 8.83 -3.27
C SER A 39 4.03 9.96 -2.26
N ALA A 40 4.36 11.21 -2.61
CA ALA A 40 4.07 12.39 -1.79
C ALA A 40 2.55 12.66 -1.63
N LEU A 41 1.75 12.50 -2.70
CA LEU A 41 0.29 12.60 -2.63
C LEU A 41 -0.29 11.56 -1.67
N VAL A 42 0.19 10.32 -1.79
CA VAL A 42 -0.29 9.22 -0.94
C VAL A 42 0.12 9.41 0.51
N GLN A 43 1.35 9.85 0.78
CA GLN A 43 1.81 10.18 2.14
C GLN A 43 1.06 11.37 2.74
N ASP A 44 0.67 12.38 1.96
CA ASP A 44 -0.17 13.48 2.46
C ASP A 44 -1.60 13.02 2.75
N LEU A 45 -2.16 12.12 1.92
CA LEU A 45 -3.45 11.51 2.19
C LEU A 45 -3.41 10.66 3.45
N ALA A 46 -2.43 9.78 3.58
CA ALA A 46 -2.29 8.88 4.72
C ALA A 46 -2.14 9.65 6.04
N ARG A 47 -1.43 10.77 6.07
CA ARG A 47 -1.35 11.64 7.26
C ARG A 47 -2.68 12.29 7.65
N ARG A 48 -3.68 12.29 6.76
CA ARG A 48 -5.01 12.88 7.00
C ARG A 48 -6.08 11.83 7.30
N VAL A 49 -5.79 10.56 7.03
CA VAL A 49 -6.67 9.44 7.29
C VAL A 49 -6.21 8.77 8.57
N ASP A 50 -7.14 8.47 9.47
CA ASP A 50 -6.83 7.74 10.70
C ASP A 50 -6.87 6.24 10.42
N GLY A 51 -5.95 5.49 11.03
CA GLY A 51 -5.84 4.04 10.89
C GLY A 51 -4.46 3.50 10.49
N PRO A 52 -4.26 2.19 10.62
CA PRO A 52 -2.99 1.55 10.27
C PRO A 52 -2.72 1.65 8.77
N MET A 53 -1.55 2.19 8.43
CA MET A 53 -1.06 2.30 7.05
C MET A 53 0.02 1.24 6.82
N PHE A 54 -0.05 0.59 5.66
CA PHE A 54 1.04 -0.23 5.13
C PHE A 54 1.60 0.43 3.87
N ASP A 55 2.87 0.84 3.92
CA ASP A 55 3.63 1.43 2.81
C ASP A 55 4.77 0.48 2.44
N TYR A 56 4.83 0.04 1.19
CA TYR A 56 5.85 -0.89 0.75
C TYR A 56 6.25 -0.67 -0.72
N LEU A 57 7.56 -0.70 -0.98
CA LEU A 57 8.14 -0.60 -2.32
C LEU A 57 8.34 -2.00 -2.91
N LEU A 58 7.56 -2.35 -3.93
CA LEU A 58 7.63 -3.65 -4.55
C LEU A 58 8.86 -3.78 -5.46
N THR A 59 9.53 -4.92 -5.34
CA THR A 59 10.66 -5.29 -6.19
C THR A 59 10.44 -6.68 -6.77
N ARG A 60 11.25 -7.04 -7.77
CA ARG A 60 11.22 -8.40 -8.34
C ARG A 60 11.58 -9.50 -7.32
N PHE A 61 12.23 -9.12 -6.22
CA PHE A 61 12.69 -10.04 -5.18
C PHE A 61 11.80 -10.05 -3.94
N THR A 62 10.75 -9.22 -3.90
CA THR A 62 9.85 -9.16 -2.76
C THR A 62 9.21 -10.53 -2.53
N GLU A 63 9.29 -10.99 -1.29
CA GLU A 63 8.71 -12.25 -0.83
C GLU A 63 7.34 -12.03 -0.15
N PRO A 64 6.41 -12.99 -0.21
CA PRO A 64 5.11 -12.86 0.45
C PRO A 64 5.20 -12.53 1.94
N ASN A 65 6.19 -13.08 2.64
CA ASN A 65 6.37 -12.84 4.07
C ASN A 65 6.71 -11.38 4.41
N GLU A 66 7.19 -10.60 3.44
CA GLU A 66 7.43 -9.16 3.62
C GLU A 66 6.14 -8.34 3.54
N LEU A 67 5.09 -8.88 2.91
CA LEU A 67 3.78 -8.24 2.79
C LEU A 67 2.79 -8.76 3.82
N PHE A 68 2.72 -10.07 4.00
CA PHE A 68 1.74 -10.74 4.86
C PHE A 68 2.28 -11.04 6.27
N GLY A 69 3.59 -10.86 6.47
CA GLY A 69 4.27 -11.11 7.72
C GLY A 69 5.05 -12.43 7.78
N PRO A 70 6.04 -12.53 8.68
CA PRO A 70 6.85 -13.74 8.83
C PRO A 70 6.12 -14.83 9.60
N PHE A 71 6.53 -16.08 9.40
CA PHE A 71 6.07 -17.20 10.22
C PHE A 71 6.61 -17.11 11.65
N ASP A 72 5.77 -17.47 12.62
CA ASP A 72 6.18 -17.65 14.01
C ASP A 72 6.98 -18.95 14.13
N ILE A 73 8.30 -18.80 14.26
CA ILE A 73 9.25 -19.92 14.36
C ILE A 73 8.98 -20.80 15.60
N ARG A 74 8.42 -20.26 16.68
CA ARG A 74 8.14 -21.02 17.90
C ARG A 74 6.99 -21.97 17.66
N ARG A 75 5.88 -21.44 17.12
CA ARG A 75 4.70 -22.24 16.76
C ARG A 75 5.02 -23.23 15.64
N LEU A 76 5.84 -22.82 14.68
CA LEU A 76 6.26 -23.72 13.59
C LEU A 76 7.03 -24.95 14.11
N ARG A 77 7.85 -24.79 15.16
CA ARG A 77 8.54 -25.91 15.82
C ARG A 77 7.58 -26.87 16.52
N GLU A 78 6.42 -26.37 16.93
CA GLU A 78 5.35 -27.16 17.54
C GLU A 78 4.43 -27.82 16.49
N GLY A 79 4.69 -27.57 15.19
CA GLY A 79 3.91 -28.09 14.06
C GLY A 79 2.84 -27.13 13.55
N ASP A 80 2.68 -25.97 14.19
CA ASP A 80 1.67 -24.96 13.87
C ASP A 80 2.24 -23.90 12.93
N LEU A 81 1.71 -23.83 11.70
CA LEU A 81 2.05 -22.75 10.76
C LEU A 81 1.21 -21.51 11.08
N VAL A 82 1.81 -20.53 11.74
CA VAL A 82 1.16 -19.25 12.08
C VAL A 82 1.98 -18.09 11.55
N THR A 83 1.32 -17.14 10.92
CA THR A 83 1.91 -15.90 10.39
C THR A 83 1.69 -14.75 11.35
N ASN A 84 2.74 -13.97 11.64
CA ASN A 84 2.60 -12.74 12.41
C ASN A 84 2.23 -11.58 11.48
N THR A 85 0.95 -11.19 11.48
CA THR A 85 0.40 -10.12 10.64
C THR A 85 0.51 -8.73 11.28
N GLU A 86 1.06 -8.60 12.49
CA GLU A 86 1.13 -7.32 13.19
C GLU A 86 1.89 -6.26 12.38
N GLY A 87 1.21 -5.16 12.04
CA GLY A 87 1.78 -4.08 11.24
C GLY A 87 1.97 -4.40 9.75
N MET A 88 1.43 -5.53 9.29
CA MET A 88 1.55 -6.01 7.91
C MET A 88 0.30 -5.69 7.09
N LEU A 89 0.35 -5.95 5.79
CA LEU A 89 -0.72 -5.66 4.83
C LEU A 89 -2.12 -6.14 5.31
N PRO A 90 -2.28 -7.34 5.91
CA PRO A 90 -3.61 -7.81 6.35
C PRO A 90 -4.29 -6.97 7.44
N GLU A 91 -3.52 -6.25 8.26
CA GLU A 91 -4.04 -5.43 9.36
C GLU A 91 -4.22 -3.96 8.96
N ALA A 92 -3.82 -3.60 7.73
CA ALA A 92 -3.82 -2.23 7.26
C ALA A 92 -5.20 -1.77 6.81
N ALA A 93 -5.59 -0.57 7.24
CA ALA A 93 -6.78 0.13 6.75
C ALA A 93 -6.49 0.87 5.44
N PHE A 94 -5.23 1.22 5.20
CA PHE A 94 -4.78 1.89 3.99
C PHE A 94 -3.47 1.29 3.50
N VAL A 95 -3.43 0.88 2.23
CA VAL A 95 -2.28 0.20 1.62
C VAL A 95 -1.74 1.04 0.47
N PHE A 96 -0.43 1.29 0.47
CA PHE A 96 0.29 1.88 -0.64
C PHE A 96 1.40 0.93 -1.10
N LEU A 97 1.34 0.56 -2.38
CA LEU A 97 2.33 -0.30 -3.03
C LEU A 97 2.96 0.49 -4.19
N ASP A 98 4.21 0.91 -4.00
CA ASP A 98 4.97 1.58 -5.05
C ASP A 98 5.66 0.54 -5.96
N GLU A 99 5.91 0.91 -7.21
CA GLU A 99 6.55 0.04 -8.21
C GLU A 99 5.84 -1.33 -8.41
N LEU A 100 4.50 -1.37 -8.31
CA LEU A 100 3.68 -2.58 -8.50
C LEU A 100 4.01 -3.36 -9.79
N LEU A 101 4.37 -2.65 -10.86
CA LEU A 101 4.72 -3.25 -12.15
C LEU A 101 6.06 -4.01 -12.13
N ASN A 102 6.90 -3.81 -11.11
CA ASN A 102 8.16 -4.53 -10.92
C ASN A 102 7.99 -5.77 -10.03
N ALA A 103 6.81 -6.01 -9.46
CA ALA A 103 6.53 -7.16 -8.62
C ALA A 103 6.60 -8.48 -9.42
N ASN A 104 7.02 -9.55 -8.75
CA ASN A 104 6.98 -10.88 -9.35
C ASN A 104 5.55 -11.45 -9.37
N SER A 105 5.34 -12.52 -10.15
CA SER A 105 4.02 -13.14 -10.30
C SER A 105 3.45 -13.71 -9.00
N ALA A 106 4.29 -14.19 -8.08
CA ALA A 106 3.82 -14.70 -6.79
C ALA A 106 3.20 -13.58 -5.94
N ILE A 107 3.85 -12.40 -5.92
CA ILE A 107 3.29 -11.22 -5.25
C ILE A 107 1.99 -10.76 -5.92
N LEU A 108 1.98 -10.60 -7.24
CA LEU A 108 0.79 -10.16 -7.96
C LEU A 108 -0.40 -11.10 -7.73
N ASN A 109 -0.18 -12.42 -7.78
CA ASN A 109 -1.23 -13.41 -7.51
C ASN A 109 -1.72 -13.41 -6.06
N SER A 110 -0.88 -12.99 -5.11
CA SER A 110 -1.26 -12.94 -3.70
C SER A 110 -2.10 -11.70 -3.36
N LEU A 111 -2.16 -10.72 -4.27
CA LEU A 111 -2.95 -9.49 -4.14
C LEU A 111 -4.33 -9.58 -4.84
N LEU A 112 -4.64 -10.72 -5.46
CA LEU A 112 -5.92 -11.01 -6.15
C LEU A 112 -6.89 -11.75 -5.22
#